data_AF-X1IVQ8-F1
#
_entry.id   AF-X1IVQ8-F1
#
_cell.length_a   1.000
_cell.length_b   1.000
_cell.length_c   1.000
_cell.angle_alpha   90.00
_cell.angle_beta   90.00
_cell.angle_gamma   90.00
#
_symmetry.space_group_name_H-M   'P 1'
#
loop_
_entity.id
_entity.type
_entity.pdbx_description
1 polymer ?
#
loop_
_entity_poly.entity_id
_entity_poly.type
_entity_poly.pdbx_seq_one_letter_code
_entity_poly.pdbx_strand_id
1 'polypeptide(L)'
;MFVWMIEMDEIQHIEIRLPREGKSEAFIKISKGDEFPWHFDDPQRSAVDVARWGGGIPLLLSGPGAERVIAKNATPEKLAEFGLAQPQMEIILTLEDGAILNIKVGDRTPDGNAFYVKG
;
A
#
# COMPACT_ATOMS: atom_id res chain seq x y z
N MET A 1 2.64 -15.52 -8.65
CA MET A 1 2.82 -14.53 -9.73
C MET A 1 2.77 -13.17 -9.08
N PHE A 2 3.78 -12.32 -9.26
CA PHE A 2 3.74 -10.95 -8.75
C PHE A 2 2.88 -10.09 -9.69
N VAL A 3 1.95 -9.30 -9.15
CA VAL A 3 1.01 -8.50 -9.94
C VAL A 3 1.64 -7.19 -10.41
N TRP A 4 2.64 -6.71 -9.66
CA TRP A 4 3.55 -5.62 -10.02
C TRP A 4 4.91 -5.89 -9.35
N MET A 5 5.95 -5.21 -9.84
CA MET A 5 7.29 -5.20 -9.26
C MET A 5 7.70 -3.73 -9.19
N ILE A 6 7.71 -3.18 -7.98
CA ILE A 6 8.22 -1.84 -7.70
C ILE A 6 9.53 -2.01 -6.97
N GLU A 7 10.58 -1.30 -7.39
CA GLU A 7 11.81 -1.29 -6.60
C GLU A 7 11.59 -0.41 -5.37
N MET A 8 11.96 -0.94 -4.21
CA MET A 8 11.86 -0.26 -2.91
C MET A 8 12.45 1.15 -2.92
N ASP A 9 13.52 1.31 -3.70
CA ASP A 9 14.25 2.57 -3.79
C ASP A 9 13.50 3.64 -4.57
N GLU A 10 12.59 3.25 -5.46
CA GLU A 10 11.78 4.17 -6.27
C GLU A 10 10.64 4.80 -5.45
N ILE A 11 10.22 4.19 -4.34
CA ILE A 11 9.12 4.72 -3.53
C ILE A 11 9.59 5.95 -2.75
N GLN A 12 8.90 7.08 -2.94
CA GLN A 12 9.17 8.36 -2.25
C GLN A 12 8.15 8.68 -1.16
N HIS A 13 6.91 8.21 -1.31
CA HIS A 13 5.84 8.47 -0.37
C HIS A 13 4.89 7.28 -0.26
N ILE A 14 4.45 6.99 0.95
CA ILE A 14 3.49 5.93 1.27
C ILE A 14 2.37 6.55 2.06
N GLU A 15 1.14 6.43 1.59
CA GLU A 15 -0.05 6.76 2.37
C GLU A 15 -0.90 5.51 2.57
N ILE A 16 -1.28 5.25 3.82
CA ILE A 16 -2.17 4.16 4.20
C ILE A 16 -3.45 4.79 4.74
N ARG A 17 -4.58 4.47 4.13
CA ARG A 17 -5.91 4.89 4.58
C ARG A 17 -6.71 3.68 5.02
N LEU A 18 -7.49 3.84 6.08
CA LEU A 18 -8.50 2.90 6.55
C LEU A 18 -9.87 3.60 6.45
N PRO A 19 -10.48 3.68 5.25
CA PRO A 19 -11.67 4.51 5.02
C PRO A 19 -12.84 4.16 5.94
N ARG A 20 -13.02 2.87 6.27
CA ARG A 20 -14.08 2.40 7.17
C ARG A 20 -13.86 2.80 8.63
N GLU A 21 -12.62 3.09 9.01
CA GLU A 21 -12.26 3.55 10.36
C GLU A 21 -12.04 5.06 10.45
N GLY A 22 -12.02 5.77 9.30
CA GLY A 22 -11.69 7.19 9.25
C GLY A 22 -10.27 7.51 9.69
N LYS A 23 -9.33 6.56 9.54
CA LYS A 23 -7.93 6.73 9.92
C LYS A 23 -7.04 6.76 8.69
N SER A 24 -5.92 7.46 8.79
CA SER A 24 -4.86 7.43 7.80
C SER A 24 -3.52 7.72 8.45
N GLU A 25 -2.46 7.24 7.82
CA GLU A 25 -1.10 7.59 8.17
C GLU A 25 -0.26 7.69 6.90
N ALA A 26 0.71 8.59 6.89
CA ALA A 26 1.58 8.80 5.74
C ALA A 26 3.05 8.82 6.14
N PHE A 27 3.90 8.43 5.19
CA PHE A 27 5.33 8.30 5.36
C PHE A 27 6.05 8.86 4.15
N ILE A 28 7.16 9.53 4.39
CA ILE A 28 7.97 10.17 3.35
C ILE A 28 9.41 9.67 3.42
N LYS A 29 10.03 9.53 2.25
CA LYS A 29 11.45 9.26 2.11
C LYS A 29 12.21 10.59 2.14
N ILE A 30 13.14 10.73 3.09
CA ILE A 30 14.04 11.86 3.25
C ILE A 30 15.47 11.31 3.36
N SER A 31 16.20 11.36 2.25
CA SER A 31 17.58 10.88 2.22
C SER A 31 18.54 11.93 2.80
N LYS A 32 19.14 11.64 3.95
CA LYS A 32 20.11 12.51 4.61
C LYS A 32 21.34 11.73 5.08
N GLY A 33 22.40 11.75 4.26
CA GLY A 33 23.62 11.00 4.54
C GLY A 33 23.33 9.50 4.68
N ASP A 34 23.82 8.89 5.76
CA ASP A 34 23.64 7.46 6.07
C ASP A 34 22.46 7.18 7.01
N GLU A 35 21.61 8.18 7.30
CA GLU A 35 20.43 8.00 8.14
C GLU A 35 19.37 7.13 7.43
N PHE A 36 18.60 6.34 8.19
CA PHE A 36 17.50 5.55 7.63
C PHE A 36 16.41 6.49 7.06
N PRO A 37 16.00 6.34 5.79
CA PRO A 37 15.40 7.46 5.06
C PRO A 37 13.90 7.63 5.31
N TRP A 38 13.24 6.75 6.06
CA TRP A 38 11.78 6.81 6.24
C TRP A 38 11.39 7.60 7.49
N HIS A 39 10.45 8.52 7.30
CA HIS A 39 9.89 9.36 8.36
C HIS A 39 8.37 9.35 8.25
N PHE A 40 7.68 9.65 9.36
CA PHE A 40 6.27 10.03 9.30
C PHE A 40 6.13 11.32 8.49
N ASP A 41 5.07 11.40 7.68
CA ASP A 41 4.66 12.62 6.98
C ASP A 41 3.85 13.53 7.91
N ASP A 42 4.45 13.82 9.07
CA ASP A 42 3.96 14.78 10.05
C ASP A 42 4.78 16.10 9.95
N PRO A 43 4.35 17.19 10.61
CA PRO A 43 5.09 18.45 10.58
C PRO A 43 6.53 18.37 11.12
N GLN A 44 6.86 17.37 11.95
CA GLN A 44 8.17 17.22 12.59
C GLN A 44 9.09 16.27 11.81
N ARG A 45 8.56 15.54 10.82
CA ARG A 45 9.25 14.44 10.14
C ARG A 45 9.78 13.43 11.14
N SER A 46 8.91 13.02 12.08
CA SER A 46 9.28 12.08 13.13
C SER A 46 9.91 10.81 12.54
N ALA A 47 11.00 10.34 13.13
CA ALA A 47 11.66 9.12 12.69
C ALA A 47 10.75 7.91 12.92
N VAL A 48 10.73 6.98 11.96
CA VAL A 48 10.06 5.70 12.16
C VAL A 48 10.89 4.76 13.04
N ASP A 49 10.25 3.73 13.58
CA ASP A 49 10.96 2.64 14.23
C ASP A 49 11.76 1.83 13.19
N VAL A 50 13.09 1.97 13.23
CA VAL A 50 14.01 1.33 12.29
C VAL A 50 13.99 -0.20 12.39
N ALA A 51 13.73 -0.78 13.56
CA ALA A 51 13.62 -2.25 13.68
C ALA A 51 12.40 -2.78 12.92
N ARG A 52 11.32 -2.00 12.89
CA ARG A 52 10.08 -2.33 12.15
C ARG A 52 10.18 -2.01 10.65
N TRP A 53 10.81 -0.89 10.31
CA TRP A 53 10.84 -0.38 8.93
C TRP A 53 12.05 -0.85 8.13
N GLY A 54 13.19 -1.11 8.78
CA GLY A 54 14.49 -1.33 8.15
C GLY A 54 14.61 -2.57 7.26
N GLY A 55 13.67 -3.51 7.32
CA GLY A 55 13.77 -4.75 6.54
C GLY A 55 12.47 -5.46 6.19
N GLY A 56 11.30 -4.83 6.38
CA GLY A 56 10.02 -5.53 6.26
C GLY A 56 8.92 -4.73 5.59
N ILE A 57 8.50 -3.60 6.19
CA ILE A 57 7.29 -2.90 5.74
C ILE A 57 7.39 -2.41 4.29
N PRO A 58 8.42 -1.68 3.87
CA PRO A 58 8.50 -1.25 2.47
C PRO A 58 8.50 -2.44 1.50
N LEU A 59 9.13 -3.57 1.87
CA LEU A 59 9.24 -4.75 0.99
C LEU A 59 7.87 -5.40 0.77
N LEU A 60 7.06 -5.47 1.82
CA LEU A 60 5.69 -5.98 1.73
C LEU A 60 4.81 -5.13 0.79
N LEU A 61 5.11 -3.84 0.62
CA LEU A 61 4.36 -2.93 -0.26
C LEU A 61 4.83 -2.99 -1.72
N SER A 62 6.09 -3.33 -1.94
CA SER A 62 6.72 -3.43 -3.27
C SER A 62 6.14 -4.54 -4.18
N GLY A 63 5.39 -5.49 -3.59
CA GLY A 63 4.65 -6.50 -4.35
C GLY A 63 4.06 -7.60 -3.46
N PRO A 64 2.75 -7.61 -3.17
CA PRO A 64 2.12 -8.77 -2.58
C PRO A 64 2.14 -9.94 -3.59
N GLY A 65 2.38 -11.15 -3.09
CA GLY A 65 2.09 -12.34 -3.88
C GLY A 65 0.58 -12.43 -4.11
N ALA A 66 0.13 -12.37 -5.37
CA ALA A 66 -1.27 -12.69 -5.67
C ALA A 66 -1.40 -14.18 -5.97
N GLU A 67 -2.38 -14.80 -5.34
CA GLU A 67 -2.71 -16.21 -5.56
C GLU A 67 -3.40 -16.41 -6.92
N ARG A 68 -4.30 -15.49 -7.32
CA ARG A 68 -5.07 -15.62 -8.57
C ARG A 68 -5.68 -14.29 -9.03
N VAL A 69 -5.72 -14.06 -10.35
CA VAL A 69 -6.52 -12.97 -10.95
C VAL A 69 -7.97 -13.42 -11.08
N ILE A 70 -8.90 -12.68 -10.44
CA ILE A 70 -10.31 -13.07 -10.35
C ILE A 70 -11.17 -12.40 -11.45
N ALA A 71 -10.81 -11.19 -11.88
CA ALA A 71 -11.47 -10.50 -12.97
C ALA A 71 -10.50 -9.51 -13.63
N LYS A 72 -10.63 -9.32 -14.95
CA LYS A 72 -10.03 -8.21 -15.69
C LYS A 72 -11.16 -7.26 -16.07
N ASN A 73 -10.98 -5.95 -15.84
CA ASN A 73 -11.99 -4.91 -16.13
C ASN A 73 -13.34 -5.11 -15.41
N ALA A 74 -13.30 -5.35 -14.10
CA ALA A 74 -14.51 -5.51 -13.29
C ALA A 74 -15.40 -4.24 -13.32
N THR A 75 -16.72 -4.43 -13.41
CA THR A 75 -17.69 -3.33 -13.33
C THR A 75 -17.79 -2.76 -11.91
N PRO A 76 -18.30 -1.54 -11.72
CA PRO A 76 -18.49 -0.96 -10.38
C PRO A 76 -19.33 -1.85 -9.44
N GLU A 77 -20.36 -2.52 -9.96
CA GLU A 77 -21.20 -3.44 -9.21
C GLU A 77 -20.38 -4.64 -8.72
N LYS A 78 -19.53 -5.19 -9.60
CA LYS A 78 -18.66 -6.31 -9.25
C LYS A 78 -17.58 -5.92 -8.23
N LEU A 79 -17.08 -4.69 -8.30
CA LEU A 79 -16.17 -4.15 -7.29
C LEU A 79 -16.87 -3.98 -5.94
N ALA A 80 -18.14 -3.57 -5.93
CA ALA A 80 -18.93 -3.46 -4.70
C ALA A 80 -19.14 -4.82 -4.03
N GLU A 81 -19.38 -5.89 -4.80
CA GLU A 81 -19.49 -7.28 -4.27
C GLU A 81 -18.24 -7.74 -3.53
N PHE A 82 -17.06 -7.18 -3.85
CA PHE A 82 -15.79 -7.52 -3.22
C PHE A 82 -15.37 -6.51 -2.14
N GLY A 83 -16.24 -5.57 -1.78
CA GLY A 83 -15.93 -4.50 -0.82
C GLY A 83 -14.94 -3.46 -1.34
N LEU A 84 -14.66 -3.43 -2.65
CA LEU A 84 -13.69 -2.52 -3.28
C LEU A 84 -14.30 -1.15 -3.66
N ALA A 85 -15.62 -1.00 -3.58
CA ALA A 85 -16.28 0.30 -3.68
C ALA A 85 -16.07 1.17 -2.42
N GLN A 86 -15.98 0.53 -1.25
CA GLN A 86 -15.58 1.14 0.03
C GLN A 86 -14.51 0.24 0.68
N PRO A 87 -13.25 0.36 0.24
CA PRO A 87 -12.20 -0.55 0.66
C PRO A 87 -11.95 -0.48 2.16
N GLN A 88 -11.52 -1.61 2.73
CA GLN A 88 -11.08 -1.67 4.13
C GLN A 88 -9.78 -0.88 4.31
N MET A 89 -8.89 -0.94 3.32
CA MET A 89 -7.62 -0.25 3.30
C MET A 89 -7.27 0.22 1.89
N GLU A 90 -6.69 1.41 1.78
CA GLU A 90 -6.02 1.89 0.58
C GLU A 90 -4.54 2.13 0.88
N ILE A 91 -3.66 1.68 0.00
CA ILE A 91 -2.23 1.96 0.04
C ILE A 91 -1.91 2.73 -1.23
N ILE A 92 -1.40 3.94 -1.06
CA ILE A 92 -1.05 4.85 -2.16
C ILE A 92 0.47 5.03 -2.10
N LEU A 93 1.14 4.61 -3.16
CA LEU A 93 2.59 4.75 -3.31
C LEU A 93 2.84 5.85 -4.35
N THR A 94 3.68 6.82 -4.00
CA THR A 94 4.21 7.79 -4.97
C THR A 94 5.65 7.40 -5.27
N LEU A 95 5.97 7.21 -6.55
CA LEU A 95 7.29 6.85 -7.03
C LEU A 95 8.12 8.10 -7.38
N GLU A 96 9.42 7.90 -7.58
CA GLU A 96 10.38 8.96 -7.91
C GLU A 96 10.06 9.67 -9.23
N ASP A 97 9.52 8.94 -10.21
CA ASP A 97 9.06 9.49 -11.48
C ASP A 97 7.71 10.22 -11.39
N GLY A 98 7.11 10.26 -10.19
CA GLY A 98 5.81 10.85 -9.90
C GLY A 98 4.62 9.93 -10.21
N ALA A 99 4.85 8.68 -10.65
CA ALA A 99 3.79 7.71 -10.81
C ALA A 99 3.13 7.39 -9.47
N ILE A 100 1.81 7.15 -9.50
CA ILE A 100 1.01 6.82 -8.32
C ILE A 100 0.43 5.42 -8.51
N LEU A 101 0.80 4.50 -7.63
CA LEU A 101 0.14 3.20 -7.51
C LEU A 101 -0.88 3.28 -6.38
N ASN A 102 -2.15 2.97 -6.66
CA ASN A 102 -3.21 2.91 -5.65
C ASN A 102 -3.71 1.47 -5.54
N ILE A 103 -3.40 0.83 -4.42
CA ILE A 103 -3.81 -0.52 -4.07
C ILE A 103 -4.99 -0.42 -3.12
N LYS A 104 -6.13 -0.97 -3.53
CA LYS A 104 -7.34 -1.08 -2.72
C LYS A 104 -7.49 -2.51 -2.22
N VAL A 105 -7.68 -2.65 -0.91
CA VAL A 105 -7.97 -3.93 -0.24
C VAL A 105 -9.43 -3.93 0.20
N GLY A 106 -10.19 -4.84 -0.39
CA GLY A 106 -11.61 -5.05 -0.14
C GLY A 106 -11.85 -6.02 1.01
N ASP A 107 -12.93 -6.78 0.93
CA ASP A 107 -13.32 -7.73 1.97
C ASP A 107 -12.46 -9.00 1.93
N ARG A 108 -12.52 -9.77 3.02
CA ARG A 108 -11.95 -11.12 3.08
C ARG A 108 -12.66 -12.04 2.09
N THR A 109 -11.92 -13.00 1.54
CA THR A 109 -12.50 -14.12 0.80
C THR A 109 -13.43 -14.93 1.69
N PRO A 110 -14.44 -15.64 1.13
CA PRO A 110 -15.42 -16.38 1.94
C PRO A 110 -14.83 -17.42 2.89
N ASP A 111 -13.66 -17.99 2.55
CA ASP A 111 -12.91 -18.93 3.39
C ASP A 111 -12.06 -18.23 4.46
N GLY A 112 -11.96 -16.90 4.43
CA GLY A 112 -11.27 -16.07 5.41
C GLY A 112 -9.75 -16.01 5.26
N ASN A 113 -9.17 -16.71 4.27
CA ASN A 113 -7.72 -16.88 4.15
C ASN A 113 -7.02 -15.75 3.39
N ALA A 114 -7.76 -14.98 2.57
CA ALA A 114 -7.22 -13.93 1.73
C ALA A 114 -8.15 -12.69 1.69
N PHE A 115 -7.74 -11.67 0.96
CA PHE A 115 -8.53 -10.47 0.68
C PHE A 115 -8.64 -10.23 -0.83
N TYR A 116 -9.73 -9.60 -1.27
CA TYR A 116 -9.81 -9.09 -2.64
C TYR A 116 -8.96 -7.82 -2.77
N VAL A 117 -8.12 -7.76 -3.80
CA VAL A 117 -7.21 -6.63 -4.05
C VAL A 117 -7.41 -6.09 -5.47
N LYS A 118 -7.40 -4.77 -5.61
CA LYS A 118 -7.32 -4.05 -6.89
C LYS A 118 -6.11 -3.14 -6.86
N GLY A 119 -5.22 -3.27 -7.84
CA GLY A 119 -4.06 -2.41 -8.09
C GLY A 119 -3.89 -2.14 -9.57
#